data_AF-A0A179II92-F1
#
_entry.id   AF-A0A179II92-F1
#
_cell.length_a   1.000
_cell.length_b   1.000
_cell.length_c   1.000
_cell.angle_alpha   90.00
_cell.angle_beta   90.00
_cell.angle_gamma   90.00
#
_symmetry.space_group_name_H-M   'P 1'
#
loop_
_entity.id
_entity.type
_entity.pdbx_description
1 polymer ?
#
loop_
_entity_poly.entity_id
_entity_poly.type
_entity_poly.pdbx_seq_one_letter_code
_entity_poly.pdbx_strand_id
1 'polypeptide(L)'
;MAWDVALRDGSGRRTVMYESTSISTFKDDPEAVEVQVAEFNVVELLPVADPTTGETPLKALQLRAFLDGAPVTSRAQMIAKE
;
A
#
# COMPACT_ATOMS: atom_id res chain seq x y z
N MET A 1 -9.12 6.19 -5.20
CA MET A 1 -8.67 7.49 -5.77
C MET A 1 -7.16 7.66 -5.53
N ALA A 2 -6.47 8.54 -6.25
CA ALA A 2 -5.02 8.79 -6.05
C ALA A 2 -4.69 10.28 -6.09
N TRP A 3 -3.70 10.68 -5.30
CA TRP A 3 -3.20 12.05 -5.15
C TRP A 3 -1.68 12.06 -5.28
N ASP A 4 -1.15 13.01 -6.03
CA ASP A 4 0.29 13.27 -6.13
C ASP A 4 0.58 14.69 -5.63
N VAL A 5 1.39 14.79 -4.57
CA VAL A 5 1.70 16.04 -3.89
C VAL A 5 3.21 16.28 -3.94
N ALA A 6 3.62 17.31 -4.66
CA ALA A 6 5.00 17.78 -4.64
C ALA A 6 5.30 18.59 -3.36
N LEU A 7 6.46 18.36 -2.74
CA LEU A 7 6.94 19.20 -1.64
C LEU A 7 7.36 20.58 -2.17
N ARG A 8 7.08 21.63 -1.40
CA ARG A 8 7.36 23.04 -1.78
C ARG A 8 8.75 23.54 -1.38
N ASP A 9 9.66 22.63 -1.03
CA ASP A 9 11.02 22.92 -0.54
C ASP A 9 12.09 22.88 -1.65
N GLY A 10 11.68 22.62 -2.90
CA GLY A 10 12.60 22.51 -4.04
C GLY A 10 13.38 21.20 -4.10
N SER A 11 13.15 20.24 -3.20
CA SER A 11 13.90 18.99 -3.15
C SER A 11 13.52 17.98 -4.24
N GLY A 12 12.46 18.27 -5.02
CA GLY A 12 11.87 17.34 -5.98
C GLY A 12 11.18 16.12 -5.35
N ARG A 13 11.05 16.07 -4.02
CA ARG A 13 10.34 14.99 -3.33
C ARG A 13 8.84 15.05 -3.61
N ARG A 14 8.21 13.89 -3.64
CA ARG A 14 6.77 13.75 -3.82
C ARG A 14 6.17 12.81 -2.78
N THR A 15 4.91 13.05 -2.47
CA THR A 15 4.08 12.14 -1.71
C THR A 15 2.93 11.70 -2.59
N VAL A 16 2.87 10.39 -2.89
CA VAL A 16 1.75 9.79 -3.58
C VAL A 16 0.85 9.13 -2.55
N MET A 17 -0.42 9.48 -2.54
CA MET A 17 -1.42 8.84 -1.69
C MET A 17 -2.43 8.13 -2.58
N TYR A 18 -2.91 6.97 -2.18
CA TYR A 18 -3.94 6.27 -2.93
C TYR A 18 -4.77 5.35 -2.04
N GLU A 19 -6.02 5.15 -2.43
CA GLU A 19 -6.86 4.12 -1.88
C GLU A 19 -6.72 2.85 -2.72
N SER A 20 -6.65 1.70 -2.05
CA SER A 20 -6.67 0.38 -2.67
C SER A 20 -7.47 -0.61 -1.85
N THR A 21 -7.78 -1.75 -2.46
CA THR A 21 -8.36 -2.89 -1.77
C THR A 21 -7.41 -4.07 -1.94
N SER A 22 -6.89 -4.62 -0.84
CA SER A 22 -6.18 -5.89 -0.88
C SER A 22 -7.17 -7.04 -0.75
N ILE A 23 -6.87 -8.13 -1.47
CA ILE A 23 -7.68 -9.34 -1.47
C ILE A 23 -6.78 -10.45 -0.92
N SER A 24 -7.22 -11.09 0.15
CA SER A 24 -6.49 -12.18 0.81
C SER A 24 -7.39 -13.37 1.02
N THR A 25 -6.85 -14.56 0.87
CA THR A 25 -7.52 -15.83 1.22
C THR A 25 -6.74 -16.53 2.33
N PHE A 26 -7.45 -17.24 3.20
CA PHE A 26 -6.83 -18.02 4.25
C PHE A 26 -6.52 -19.42 3.72
N LYS A 27 -5.31 -19.91 3.97
CA LYS A 27 -4.89 -21.25 3.51
C LYS A 27 -5.75 -22.36 4.11
N ASP A 28 -6.14 -22.20 5.38
CA ASP A 28 -6.89 -23.21 6.13
C ASP A 28 -8.41 -23.03 6.00
N ASP A 29 -8.85 -22.11 5.14
CA ASP A 29 -10.26 -21.90 4.81
C ASP A 29 -10.69 -22.82 3.66
N PRO A 30 -11.53 -23.84 3.92
CA PRO A 30 -11.97 -24.77 2.88
C PRO A 30 -12.85 -24.12 1.81
N GLU A 31 -13.51 -23.00 2.13
CA GLU A 31 -14.33 -22.24 1.19
C GLU A 31 -13.51 -21.20 0.42
N ALA A 32 -12.25 -20.98 0.81
CA ALA A 32 -11.33 -20.00 0.23
C ALA A 32 -11.97 -18.61 0.04
N VAL A 33 -12.74 -18.16 1.04
CA VAL A 33 -13.45 -16.89 0.96
C VAL A 33 -12.46 -15.73 0.85
N GLU A 34 -12.65 -14.91 -0.18
CA GLU A 34 -11.86 -13.70 -0.39
C GLU A 34 -12.21 -12.65 0.68
N VAL A 35 -11.21 -12.31 1.49
CA VAL A 35 -11.29 -11.20 2.42
C VAL A 35 -10.75 -9.96 1.75
N GLN A 36 -11.63 -8.98 1.58
CA GLN A 36 -11.30 -7.67 1.03
C GLN A 36 -10.99 -6.70 2.16
N VAL A 37 -9.83 -6.04 2.09
CA VAL A 37 -9.38 -5.07 3.07
C VAL A 37 -9.16 -3.74 2.36
N ALA A 38 -9.90 -2.72 2.79
CA ALA A 38 -9.69 -1.36 2.31
C ALA A 38 -8.41 -0.79 2.93
N GLU A 39 -7.61 -0.14 2.09
CA GLU A 39 -6.33 0.43 2.45
C GLU A 39 -6.22 1.87 1.95
N PHE A 40 -5.61 2.71 2.76
CA PHE A 40 -5.10 4.01 2.36
C PHE A 40 -3.58 3.98 2.46
N ASN A 41 -2.92 4.24 1.34
CA ASN A 41 -1.48 4.12 1.19
C ASN A 41 -0.85 5.49 1.02
N VAL A 42 0.28 5.71 1.67
CA VAL A 42 1.10 6.92 1.56
C VAL A 42 2.52 6.52 1.18
N VAL A 43 2.94 6.90 -0.02
CA VAL A 43 4.27 6.66 -0.57
C VAL A 43 5.06 7.95 -0.58
N GLU A 44 6.20 7.97 0.10
CA GLU A 44 7.18 9.03 -0.05
C GLU A 44 8.17 8.65 -1.15
N LEU A 45 8.36 9.56 -2.11
CA LEU A 45 9.24 9.40 -3.25
C LEU A 45 10.37 10.44 -3.18
N LEU A 46 11.58 10.01 -3.52
CA LEU A 46 12.74 10.90 -3.68
C LEU A 46 13.33 10.80 -5.09
N PRO A 47 13.82 11.92 -5.65
CA PRO A 47 14.62 11.89 -6.88
C PRO A 47 15.97 11.23 -6.60
N VAL A 48 16.34 10.21 -7.40
CA VAL A 48 17.62 9.51 -7.30
C VAL A 48 18.31 9.58 -8.65
N ALA A 49 19.47 10.25 -8.71
CA ALA A 49 20.26 10.33 -9.93
C ALA A 49 20.80 8.93 -10.31
N ASP A 50 20.58 8.54 -11.56
CA ASP A 50 21.18 7.36 -12.16
C ASP A 50 22.43 7.77 -12.97
N PRO A 51 23.64 7.41 -12.53
CA PRO A 51 24.87 7.79 -13.22
C PRO A 51 25.05 7.11 -14.58
N THR A 52 24.31 6.03 -14.85
CA THR A 52 24.41 5.25 -16.09
C THR A 52 23.56 5.87 -17.19
N THR A 53 22.36 6.35 -16.85
CA THR A 53 21.40 6.91 -17.82
C THR A 53 21.40 8.44 -17.82
N GLY A 54 21.92 9.08 -16.77
CA GLY A 54 21.84 10.53 -16.56
C GLY A 54 20.45 11.00 -16.12
N GLU A 55 19.50 10.08 -15.92
CA GLU A 55 18.15 10.40 -15.48
C GLU A 55 18.09 10.60 -13.97
N THR A 56 17.02 11.25 -13.48
CA THR A 56 16.75 11.38 -12.05
C THR A 56 15.34 10.84 -11.74
N PRO A 57 15.13 9.52 -11.82
CA PRO A 57 13.84 8.91 -11.51
C PRO A 57 13.44 9.11 -10.05
N LEU A 58 12.13 9.09 -9.81
CA LEU A 58 11.58 9.01 -8.46
C LEU A 58 11.64 7.57 -7.96
N LYS A 59 12.20 7.36 -6.76
CA LYS A 59 12.23 6.07 -6.08
C LYS A 59 11.49 6.15 -4.74
N ALA A 60 10.83 5.07 -4.37
CA ALA A 60 10.15 4.97 -3.08
C ALA A 60 11.17 5.00 -1.93
N LEU A 61 11.02 5.99 -1.05
CA LEU A 61 11.71 6.05 0.24
C LEU A 61 11.00 5.17 1.26
N GLN A 62 9.67 5.33 1.32
CA GLN A 62 8.83 4.69 2.32
C GLN A 62 7.42 4.49 1.78
N LEU A 63 6.81 3.36 2.11
CA LEU A 63 5.38 3.11 2.02
C LEU A 63 4.81 2.96 3.43
N ARG A 64 3.73 3.68 3.71
CA ARG A 64 2.91 3.51 4.93
C ARG A 64 1.51 3.13 4.48
N ALA A 65 1.03 1.98 4.92
CA ALA A 65 -0.33 1.50 4.65
C ALA A 65 -1.18 1.63 5.93
N PHE A 66 -2.36 2.19 5.78
CA PHE A 66 -3.39 2.29 6.81
C PHE A 66 -4.55 1.42 6.37
N LEU A 67 -4.90 0.41 7.17
CA LEU A 67 -5.91 -0.58 6.80
C LEU A 67 -6.80 -0.91 7.99
N ASP A 68 -8.02 -1.38 7.69
CA ASP A 68 -8.91 -1.97 8.69
C ASP A 68 -8.70 -3.49 8.76
N GLY A 69 -8.16 -3.97 9.88
CA GLY A 69 -7.92 -5.39 10.11
C GLY A 69 -9.15 -6.20 10.56
N ALA A 70 -10.29 -5.54 10.77
CA ALA A 70 -11.51 -6.21 11.24
C ALA A 70 -12.00 -7.33 10.29
N PRO A 71 -12.01 -7.17 8.95
CA PRO A 71 -12.42 -8.24 8.04
C PRO A 71 -11.57 -9.51 8.17
N VAL A 72 -10.25 -9.34 8.29
CA VAL A 72 -9.29 -10.44 8.47
C VAL A 72 -9.54 -11.17 9.79
N THR A 73 -9.70 -10.40 10.87
CA THR A 73 -9.95 -10.96 12.20
C THR A 73 -11.29 -11.70 12.25
N SER A 74 -12.33 -11.14 11.64
CA SER A 74 -13.65 -11.76 11.56
C SER A 74 -13.59 -13.11 10.83
N ARG A 75 -12.94 -13.19 9.66
CA ARG A 75 -12.82 -14.45 8.93
C ARG A 75 -12.00 -15.48 9.70
N ALA A 76 -10.88 -15.07 10.30
CA ALA A 76 -10.06 -15.95 11.13
C ALA A 76 -10.85 -16.57 12.30
N GLN A 77 -11.72 -15.79 12.95
CA GLN A 77 -12.59 -16.28 14.02
C GLN A 77 -13.68 -17.24 13.54
N MET A 78 -14.16 -17.10 12.30
CA MET A 78 -15.12 -18.04 11.72
C MET A 78 -14.45 -19.38 11.45
N ILE A 79 -13.27 -19.36 10.82
CA ILE A 79 -12.48 -20.57 10.52
C ILE A 79 -12.11 -21.31 11.81
N ALA A 80 -11.66 -20.59 12.85
CA ALA A 80 -11.24 -21.21 14.11
C ALA A 80 -12.37 -21.81 14.96
N LYS A 81 -13.64 -21.56 14.61
CA LYS A 81 -14.82 -22.10 15.31
C LYS A 81 -15.35 -23.39 14.68
N GLU A 82 -14.83 -23.78 13.52
CA GLU A 82 -15.09 -25.05 12.83
C GLU A 82 -14.06 -26.11 13.23
#